data_AF-A0A3C0Y0Z3-F1
#
_entry.id   AF-A0A3C0Y0Z3-F1
#
_cell.length_a   1.000
_cell.length_b   1.000
_cell.length_c   1.000
_cell.angle_alpha   90.00
_cell.angle_beta   90.00
_cell.angle_gamma   90.00
#
_symmetry.space_group_name_H-M   'P 1'
#
loop_
_entity.id
_entity.type
_entity.pdbx_description
1 polymer ?
#
loop_
_entity_poly.entity_id
_entity_poly.type
_entity_poly.pdbx_seq_one_letter_code
_entity_poly.pdbx_strand_id
1 'polypeptide(L)'
;MPLRAYASEKKSSDESSDDDDDDDSSDSSSSDIDDLKRQIEESKAAKKKADETKASLASGMASVQQIIGSLQTEKNNVVTYVATLDAAMEQIQDDLNEVNAAISENMIQIEEAEKAIEKAQAALDEAEAVRQAQYESIKDQIHFMYTSEKNTIFSLIFSSKGIADLLNRTQYISRIMDYDQKKLAEYARSVEAAEDAKKLLEESKAKLDEKQRELEDQQAEQEEKESDMST
;
A
#
# COMPACT_ATOMS: atom_id res chain seq x y z
N MET A 1 -41.84 -50.75 -27.07
CA MET A 1 -41.91 -51.80 -28.13
C MET A 1 -43.15 -51.56 -28.98
N PRO A 2 -43.09 -51.79 -30.31
CA PRO A 2 -44.22 -51.65 -31.22
C PRO A 2 -45.13 -52.89 -31.27
N LEU A 3 -46.28 -52.66 -31.91
CA LEU A 3 -47.44 -53.50 -32.24
C LEU A 3 -47.15 -54.93 -32.77
N ARG A 4 -48.09 -55.85 -32.51
CA ARG A 4 -48.64 -56.74 -33.56
C ARG A 4 -50.02 -57.29 -33.21
N ALA A 5 -50.89 -57.29 -34.22
CA ALA A 5 -52.27 -57.75 -34.24
C ALA A 5 -52.44 -58.91 -35.24
N TYR A 6 -53.61 -59.55 -35.18
CA TYR A 6 -54.23 -60.52 -36.13
C TYR A 6 -53.71 -61.98 -36.06
N ALA A 7 -54.56 -63.02 -36.13
CA ALA A 7 -55.84 -63.14 -36.82
C ALA A 7 -56.80 -64.21 -36.22
N SER A 8 -58.07 -64.06 -36.62
CA SER A 8 -59.20 -65.01 -36.68
C SER A 8 -58.86 -66.29 -37.49
N GLU A 9 -59.64 -67.38 -37.56
CA GLU A 9 -61.09 -67.53 -37.64
C GLU A 9 -61.52 -69.03 -37.57
N LYS A 10 -62.81 -69.22 -37.25
CA LYS A 10 -63.57 -70.46 -37.06
C LYS A 10 -63.62 -71.40 -38.28
N LYS A 11 -63.93 -72.68 -38.01
CA LYS A 11 -64.85 -73.45 -38.87
C LYS A 11 -65.83 -74.30 -38.05
N SER A 12 -67.08 -74.22 -38.49
CA SER A 12 -68.35 -74.63 -37.89
C SER A 12 -68.82 -75.99 -38.42
N SER A 13 -69.65 -76.70 -37.64
CA SER A 13 -70.88 -77.41 -38.06
C SER A 13 -71.40 -78.20 -36.84
N ASP A 14 -72.39 -77.69 -36.12
CA ASP A 14 -73.84 -77.84 -36.35
C ASP A 14 -74.37 -79.19 -35.87
N GLU A 15 -75.21 -79.15 -34.83
CA GLU A 15 -76.41 -79.97 -34.80
C GLU A 15 -77.57 -79.13 -34.25
N SER A 16 -78.70 -79.22 -34.96
CA SER A 16 -79.95 -78.55 -34.67
C SER A 16 -80.55 -79.02 -33.34
N SER A 17 -80.92 -78.03 -32.51
CA SER A 17 -82.07 -77.93 -31.59
C SER A 17 -82.98 -79.17 -31.47
N ASP A 18 -83.35 -79.68 -30.30
CA ASP A 18 -83.71 -79.06 -29.02
C ASP A 18 -83.54 -80.11 -27.91
N ASP A 19 -83.21 -79.68 -26.68
CA ASP A 19 -83.83 -80.16 -25.41
C ASP A 19 -83.07 -79.56 -24.20
N ASP A 20 -83.88 -78.96 -23.31
CA ASP A 20 -83.80 -78.88 -21.85
C ASP A 20 -82.58 -78.30 -21.08
N ASP A 21 -82.95 -77.81 -19.89
CA ASP A 21 -82.20 -77.62 -18.64
C ASP A 21 -81.86 -76.18 -18.20
N ASP A 22 -82.47 -75.84 -17.06
CA ASP A 22 -81.82 -75.29 -15.85
C ASP A 22 -81.24 -73.86 -15.91
N ASP A 23 -81.12 -73.05 -14.86
CA ASP A 23 -81.42 -73.03 -13.42
C ASP A 23 -80.90 -71.63 -12.97
N ASP A 24 -81.40 -71.14 -11.84
CA ASP A 24 -80.84 -70.06 -11.00
C ASP A 24 -80.20 -68.79 -11.64
N SER A 25 -80.96 -67.69 -11.75
CA SER A 25 -80.46 -66.40 -12.26
C SER A 25 -80.58 -65.22 -11.26
N SER A 26 -80.86 -65.44 -9.97
CA SER A 26 -81.12 -64.32 -9.04
C SER A 26 -80.03 -64.01 -7.99
N ASP A 27 -79.12 -64.95 -7.66
CA ASP A 27 -78.10 -64.73 -6.61
C ASP A 27 -76.77 -64.14 -7.14
N SER A 28 -76.44 -64.38 -8.42
CA SER A 28 -75.22 -63.88 -9.06
C SER A 28 -75.16 -62.34 -9.19
N SER A 29 -76.31 -61.69 -9.43
CA SER A 29 -76.36 -60.24 -9.65
C SER A 29 -76.18 -59.40 -8.37
N SER A 30 -76.33 -59.96 -7.16
CA SER A 30 -76.11 -59.24 -5.90
C SER A 30 -74.62 -59.18 -5.52
N SER A 31 -73.87 -60.26 -5.78
CA SER A 31 -72.42 -60.34 -5.55
C SER A 31 -71.64 -59.33 -6.41
N ASP A 32 -71.99 -59.24 -7.70
CA ASP A 32 -71.34 -58.32 -8.64
C ASP A 32 -71.54 -56.83 -8.26
N ILE A 33 -72.69 -56.50 -7.67
CA ILE A 33 -73.01 -55.14 -7.21
C ILE A 33 -72.17 -54.77 -5.98
N ASP A 34 -71.94 -55.70 -5.06
CA ASP A 34 -71.15 -55.44 -3.85
C ASP A 34 -69.65 -55.37 -4.15
N ASP A 35 -69.14 -56.14 -5.12
CA ASP A 35 -67.78 -56.01 -5.63
C ASP A 35 -67.56 -54.67 -6.35
N LEU A 36 -68.54 -54.20 -7.13
CA LEU A 36 -68.52 -52.86 -7.75
C LEU A 36 -68.50 -51.75 -6.69
N LYS A 37 -69.31 -51.85 -5.63
CA LYS A 37 -69.27 -50.89 -4.52
C LYS A 37 -67.90 -50.87 -3.83
N ARG A 38 -67.29 -52.04 -3.60
CA ARG A 38 -65.97 -52.15 -2.99
C ARG A 38 -64.88 -51.50 -3.86
N GLN A 39 -64.89 -51.76 -5.18
CA GLN A 39 -63.98 -51.11 -6.13
C GLN A 39 -64.14 -49.59 -6.15
N ILE A 40 -65.38 -49.08 -6.07
CA ILE A 40 -65.64 -47.63 -6.02
C ILE A 40 -65.04 -47.01 -4.76
N GLU A 41 -65.19 -47.65 -3.59
CA GLU A 41 -64.60 -47.14 -2.34
C GLU A 41 -63.07 -47.23 -2.33
N GLU A 42 -62.49 -48.33 -2.83
CA GLU A 42 -61.03 -48.45 -3.02
C GLU A 42 -60.50 -47.36 -3.98
N SER A 43 -61.20 -47.09 -5.08
CA SER A 43 -60.87 -46.03 -6.03
C SER A 43 -60.98 -44.62 -5.44
N LYS A 44 -62.01 -44.34 -4.64
CA LYS A 44 -62.15 -43.07 -3.91
C LYS A 44 -61.03 -42.88 -2.90
N ALA A 45 -60.67 -43.91 -2.15
CA ALA A 45 -59.57 -43.86 -1.19
C ALA A 45 -58.21 -43.63 -1.89
N ALA A 46 -57.98 -44.30 -3.02
CA ALA A 46 -56.79 -44.09 -3.85
C ALA A 46 -56.72 -42.66 -4.40
N LYS A 47 -57.85 -42.11 -4.86
CA LYS A 47 -57.93 -40.71 -5.33
C LYS A 47 -57.63 -39.71 -4.22
N LYS A 48 -58.22 -39.91 -3.03
CA LYS A 48 -57.94 -39.07 -1.85
C LYS A 48 -56.44 -39.09 -1.50
N LYS A 49 -55.83 -40.27 -1.46
CA LYS A 49 -54.38 -40.42 -1.20
C LYS A 49 -53.52 -39.75 -2.29
N ALA A 50 -53.93 -39.85 -3.55
CA ALA A 50 -53.26 -39.18 -4.66
C ALA A 50 -53.36 -37.65 -4.56
N ASP A 51 -54.53 -37.12 -4.19
CA ASP A 51 -54.75 -35.68 -3.97
C ASP A 51 -53.93 -35.15 -2.79
N GLU A 52 -53.86 -35.89 -1.67
CA GLU A 52 -53.00 -35.58 -0.52
C GLU A 52 -51.51 -35.60 -0.89
N THR A 53 -51.07 -36.61 -1.65
CA THR A 53 -49.68 -36.71 -2.13
C THR A 53 -49.34 -35.54 -3.05
N LYS A 54 -50.26 -35.15 -3.95
CA LYS A 54 -50.09 -34.00 -4.85
C LYS A 54 -49.99 -32.69 -4.07
N ALA A 55 -50.82 -32.49 -3.05
CA ALA A 55 -50.77 -31.30 -2.20
C ALA A 55 -49.44 -31.21 -1.43
N SER A 56 -48.98 -32.34 -0.86
CA SER A 56 -47.68 -32.41 -0.18
C SER A 56 -46.52 -32.11 -1.14
N LEU A 57 -46.57 -32.65 -2.35
CA LEU A 57 -45.53 -32.41 -3.36
C LEU A 57 -45.52 -30.95 -3.83
N ALA A 58 -46.69 -30.34 -4.01
CA ALA A 58 -46.82 -28.92 -4.36
C ALA A 58 -46.23 -28.02 -3.27
N SER A 59 -46.51 -28.32 -1.99
CA SER A 59 -45.91 -27.61 -0.86
C SER A 59 -44.38 -27.80 -0.81
N GLY A 60 -43.90 -29.02 -1.07
CA GLY A 60 -42.47 -29.33 -1.15
C GLY A 60 -41.78 -28.55 -2.27
N MET A 61 -42.38 -28.50 -3.46
CA MET A 61 -41.88 -27.70 -4.60
C MET A 61 -41.82 -26.21 -4.26
N ALA A 62 -42.86 -25.66 -3.60
CA ALA A 62 -42.86 -24.26 -3.17
C ALA A 62 -41.72 -23.96 -2.19
N SER A 63 -41.49 -24.85 -1.21
CA SER A 63 -40.37 -24.72 -0.27
C SER A 63 -39.01 -24.80 -0.97
N VAL A 64 -38.84 -25.74 -1.92
CA VAL A 64 -37.60 -25.84 -2.71
C VAL A 64 -37.38 -24.59 -3.55
N GLN A 65 -38.43 -24.04 -4.17
CA GLN A 65 -38.35 -22.80 -4.95
C GLN A 65 -37.91 -21.60 -4.08
N GLN A 66 -38.42 -21.52 -2.85
CA GLN A 66 -38.00 -20.49 -1.89
C GLN A 66 -36.52 -20.64 -1.48
N ILE A 67 -36.07 -21.87 -1.24
CA ILE A 67 -34.66 -22.17 -0.96
C ILE A 67 -33.77 -21.77 -2.15
N ILE A 68 -34.17 -22.11 -3.38
CA ILE A 68 -33.45 -21.72 -4.60
C ILE A 68 -33.35 -20.19 -4.69
N GLY A 69 -34.44 -19.45 -4.46
CA GLY A 69 -34.42 -17.99 -4.47
C GLY A 69 -33.50 -17.39 -3.40
N SER A 70 -33.49 -17.99 -2.21
CA SER A 70 -32.61 -17.58 -1.11
C SER A 70 -31.14 -17.82 -1.45
N LEU A 71 -30.81 -19.02 -1.95
CA LEU A 71 -29.45 -19.38 -2.39
C LEU A 71 -28.98 -18.52 -3.57
N GLN A 72 -29.86 -18.16 -4.50
CA GLN A 72 -29.52 -17.24 -5.59
C GLN A 72 -29.19 -15.84 -5.06
N THR A 73 -29.93 -15.36 -4.07
CA THR A 73 -29.66 -14.07 -3.41
C THR A 73 -28.33 -14.11 -2.68
N GLU A 74 -28.09 -15.15 -1.88
CA GLU A 74 -26.84 -15.33 -1.15
C GLU A 74 -25.63 -15.46 -2.11
N LYS A 75 -25.78 -16.23 -3.19
CA LYS A 75 -24.78 -16.30 -4.26
C LYS A 75 -24.44 -14.91 -4.82
N ASN A 76 -25.46 -14.12 -5.15
CA ASN A 76 -25.23 -12.78 -5.70
C ASN A 76 -24.53 -11.87 -4.69
N ASN A 77 -24.91 -11.93 -3.41
CA ASN A 77 -24.25 -11.17 -2.35
C ASN A 77 -22.76 -11.55 -2.23
N VAL A 78 -22.45 -12.85 -2.28
CA VAL A 78 -21.05 -13.33 -2.26
C VAL A 78 -20.29 -12.83 -3.50
N VAL A 79 -20.88 -12.89 -4.69
CA VAL A 79 -20.24 -12.38 -5.92
C VAL A 79 -19.95 -10.87 -5.82
N THR A 80 -20.89 -10.08 -5.32
CA THR A 80 -20.68 -8.63 -5.10
C THR A 80 -19.62 -8.37 -4.03
N TYR A 81 -19.61 -9.16 -2.96
CA TYR A 81 -18.62 -9.02 -1.90
C TYR A 81 -17.21 -9.34 -2.40
N VAL A 82 -17.03 -10.43 -3.14
CA VAL A 82 -15.74 -10.79 -3.78
C VAL A 82 -15.28 -9.67 -4.71
N ALA A 83 -16.15 -9.13 -5.58
CA ALA A 83 -15.78 -8.02 -6.45
C ALA A 83 -15.36 -6.76 -5.69
N THR A 84 -15.95 -6.52 -4.51
CA THR A 84 -15.58 -5.39 -3.65
C THR A 84 -14.21 -5.61 -3.01
N LEU A 85 -13.93 -6.85 -2.57
CA LEU A 85 -12.62 -7.22 -2.04
C LEU A 85 -11.53 -7.13 -3.11
N ASP A 86 -11.79 -7.61 -4.32
CA ASP A 86 -10.85 -7.52 -5.44
C ASP A 86 -10.48 -6.06 -5.74
N ALA A 87 -11.47 -5.16 -5.77
CA ALA A 87 -11.23 -3.73 -5.97
C ALA A 87 -10.45 -3.09 -4.81
N ALA A 88 -10.73 -3.49 -3.56
CA ALA A 88 -9.98 -3.02 -2.40
C ALA A 88 -8.52 -3.50 -2.42
N MET A 89 -8.28 -4.76 -2.81
CA MET A 89 -6.93 -5.30 -2.97
C MET A 89 -6.14 -4.59 -4.08
N GLU A 90 -6.79 -4.27 -5.20
CA GLU A 90 -6.16 -3.48 -6.28
C GLU A 90 -5.75 -2.09 -5.78
N GLN A 91 -6.63 -1.41 -5.03
CA GLN A 91 -6.30 -0.12 -4.45
C GLN A 91 -5.14 -0.19 -3.45
N ILE A 92 -5.12 -1.18 -2.54
CA ILE A 92 -4.02 -1.35 -1.58
C ILE A 92 -2.71 -1.65 -2.32
N GLN A 93 -2.75 -2.45 -3.38
CA GLN A 93 -1.57 -2.75 -4.20
C GLN A 93 -1.02 -1.51 -4.90
N ASP A 94 -1.88 -0.64 -5.41
CA ASP A 94 -1.48 0.64 -6.02
C ASP A 94 -0.88 1.59 -4.98
N ASP A 95 -1.54 1.74 -3.82
CA ASP A 95 -1.04 2.55 -2.71
C ASP A 95 0.33 2.05 -2.22
N LEU A 96 0.55 0.73 -2.16
CA LEU A 96 1.81 0.13 -1.77
C LEU A 96 2.92 0.39 -2.80
N ASN A 97 2.58 0.41 -4.09
CA ASN A 97 3.52 0.79 -5.14
C ASN A 97 3.96 2.26 -5.00
N GLU A 98 3.02 3.14 -4.67
CA GLU A 98 3.31 4.56 -4.42
C GLU A 98 4.21 4.75 -3.19
N VAL A 99 3.89 4.11 -2.06
CA VAL A 99 4.71 4.16 -0.84
C VAL A 99 6.12 3.62 -1.11
N ASN A 100 6.27 2.51 -1.82
CA ASN A 100 7.58 1.95 -2.17
C ASN A 100 8.42 2.88 -3.05
N ALA A 101 7.77 3.57 -3.99
CA ALA A 101 8.44 4.57 -4.82
C ALA A 101 8.91 5.76 -3.98
N ALA A 102 8.06 6.25 -3.06
CA ALA A 102 8.40 7.33 -2.15
C ALA A 102 9.56 6.97 -1.20
N ILE A 103 9.55 5.77 -0.63
CA ILE A 103 10.65 5.23 0.20
C ILE A 103 11.96 5.23 -0.60
N SER A 104 11.93 4.69 -1.82
CA SER A 104 13.12 4.62 -2.68
C SER A 104 13.68 6.02 -3.00
N GLU A 105 12.81 6.98 -3.29
CA GLU A 105 13.21 8.36 -3.54
C GLU A 105 13.77 9.02 -2.26
N ASN A 106 13.13 8.85 -1.12
CA ASN A 106 13.60 9.40 0.15
C ASN A 106 14.97 8.83 0.56
N MET A 107 15.21 7.54 0.33
CA MET A 107 16.54 6.93 0.56
C MET A 107 17.64 7.57 -0.29
N ILE A 108 17.37 7.85 -1.57
CA ILE A 108 18.33 8.55 -2.45
C ILE A 108 18.59 9.96 -1.92
N GLN A 109 17.54 10.70 -1.56
CA GLN A 109 17.68 12.07 -1.04
C GLN A 109 18.46 12.11 0.29
N ILE A 110 18.27 11.10 1.15
CA ILE A 110 19.04 10.93 2.40
C ILE A 110 20.53 10.72 2.08
N GLU A 111 20.88 9.80 1.18
CA GLU A 111 22.27 9.53 0.82
C GLU A 111 22.97 10.78 0.22
N GLU A 112 22.26 11.52 -0.63
CA GLU A 112 22.77 12.78 -1.20
C GLU A 112 22.97 13.85 -0.12
N ALA A 113 22.03 13.97 0.82
CA ALA A 113 22.13 14.91 1.93
C ALA A 113 23.29 14.58 2.87
N GLU A 114 23.50 13.30 3.20
CA GLU A 114 24.64 12.85 4.02
C GLU A 114 25.99 13.20 3.38
N LYS A 115 26.15 12.93 2.07
CA LYS A 115 27.37 13.32 1.34
C LYS A 115 27.58 14.83 1.31
N ALA A 116 26.51 15.60 1.14
CA ALA A 116 26.58 17.06 1.16
C ALA A 116 27.01 17.58 2.54
N ILE A 117 26.49 17.00 3.61
CA ILE A 117 26.85 17.30 5.00
C ILE A 117 28.32 16.97 5.28
N GLU A 118 28.81 15.81 4.84
CA GLU A 118 30.22 15.42 5.00
C GLU A 118 31.15 16.43 4.32
N LYS A 119 30.85 16.78 3.06
CA LYS A 119 31.63 17.77 2.31
C LYS A 119 31.59 19.15 2.96
N ALA A 120 30.43 19.56 3.47
CA ALA A 120 30.27 20.84 4.15
C ALA A 120 31.03 20.88 5.49
N GLN A 121 31.04 19.78 6.25
CA GLN A 121 31.83 19.67 7.48
C GLN A 121 33.33 19.76 7.18
N ALA A 122 33.83 19.05 6.17
CA ALA A 122 35.24 19.12 5.78
C ALA A 122 35.66 20.54 5.34
N ALA A 123 34.81 21.23 4.57
CA ALA A 123 35.05 22.61 4.16
C ALA A 123 35.02 23.59 5.35
N LEU A 124 34.14 23.36 6.33
CA LEU A 124 34.11 24.12 7.57
C LEU A 124 35.40 23.92 8.36
N ASP A 125 35.83 22.68 8.57
CA ASP A 125 37.06 22.35 9.32
C ASP A 125 38.30 22.99 8.68
N GLU A 126 38.40 22.98 7.34
CA GLU A 126 39.46 23.67 6.60
C GLU A 126 39.40 25.19 6.82
N ALA A 127 38.20 25.78 6.73
CA ALA A 127 38.01 27.21 6.97
C ALA A 127 38.39 27.61 8.40
N GLU A 128 38.05 26.79 9.40
CA GLU A 128 38.43 27.02 10.79
C GLU A 128 39.93 26.92 11.02
N ALA A 129 40.60 25.96 10.36
CA ALA A 129 42.06 25.83 10.42
C ALA A 129 42.76 27.05 9.78
N VAL A 130 42.28 27.51 8.62
CA VAL A 130 42.79 28.73 7.98
C VAL A 130 42.57 29.95 8.86
N ARG A 131 41.38 30.08 9.45
CA ARG A 131 41.04 31.16 10.39
C ARG A 131 41.98 31.13 11.60
N GLN A 132 42.25 29.97 12.19
CA GLN A 132 43.14 29.83 13.34
C GLN A 132 44.59 30.22 12.98
N ALA A 133 45.08 29.78 11.82
CA ALA A 133 46.42 30.16 11.34
C ALA A 133 46.52 31.67 11.08
N GLN A 134 45.48 32.28 10.51
CA GLN A 134 45.40 33.73 10.34
C GLN A 134 45.42 34.46 11.69
N TYR A 135 44.65 33.98 12.67
CA TYR A 135 44.61 34.56 14.01
C TYR A 135 45.97 34.51 14.71
N GLU A 136 46.66 33.38 14.66
CA GLU A 136 48.00 33.23 15.23
C GLU A 136 49.02 34.14 14.55
N SER A 137 49.01 34.20 13.21
CA SER A 137 49.91 35.09 12.47
C SER A 137 49.67 36.57 12.81
N ILE A 138 48.42 37.01 12.93
CA ILE A 138 48.07 38.38 13.31
C ILE A 138 48.49 38.65 14.75
N LYS A 139 48.28 37.70 15.67
CA LYS A 139 48.70 37.81 17.06
C LYS A 139 50.22 37.94 17.18
N ASP A 140 50.98 37.14 16.46
CA ASP A 140 52.45 37.17 16.47
C ASP A 140 52.98 38.48 15.88
N GLN A 141 52.36 38.98 14.82
CA GLN A 141 52.71 40.28 14.22
C GLN A 141 52.43 41.45 15.19
N ILE A 142 51.26 41.45 15.84
CA ILE A 142 50.92 42.44 16.88
C ILE A 142 51.89 42.31 18.05
N HIS A 143 52.18 41.10 18.51
CA HIS A 143 53.15 40.89 19.57
C HIS A 143 54.52 41.45 19.18
N PHE A 144 55.05 41.07 18.02
CA PHE A 144 56.31 41.57 17.48
C PHE A 144 56.34 43.11 17.40
N MET A 145 55.27 43.73 16.91
CA MET A 145 55.13 45.20 16.86
C MET A 145 55.28 45.88 18.23
N TYR A 146 54.77 45.26 19.30
CA TYR A 146 54.67 45.89 20.63
C TYR A 146 55.70 45.41 21.65
N THR A 147 56.29 44.23 21.48
CA THR A 147 57.24 43.62 22.44
C THR A 147 58.67 43.53 21.93
N SER A 148 58.89 43.71 20.62
CA SER A 148 60.26 43.78 20.10
C SER A 148 60.94 45.04 20.65
N GLU A 149 61.90 44.78 21.52
CA GLU A 149 62.57 45.65 22.47
C GLU A 149 62.69 47.13 22.05
N LYS A 150 61.93 48.04 22.68
CA LYS A 150 62.13 49.50 22.63
C LYS A 150 62.01 50.11 21.22
N ASN A 151 60.77 50.37 20.80
CA ASN A 151 60.41 51.39 19.80
C ASN A 151 60.81 51.12 18.34
N THR A 152 60.68 49.93 17.78
CA THR A 152 61.25 49.66 16.43
C THR A 152 60.66 50.54 15.32
N ILE A 153 59.35 50.82 15.22
CA ILE A 153 58.82 51.74 14.19
C ILE A 153 59.35 53.17 14.39
N PHE A 154 59.17 53.72 15.60
CA PHE A 154 59.56 55.10 15.89
C PHE A 154 61.08 55.28 15.87
N SER A 155 61.84 54.33 16.42
CA SER A 155 63.31 54.26 16.36
C SER A 155 63.81 54.07 14.93
N LEU A 156 63.14 53.26 14.10
CA LEU A 156 63.50 53.08 12.69
C LEU A 156 63.31 54.41 11.92
N ILE A 157 62.26 55.17 12.22
CA ILE A 157 62.05 56.52 11.66
C ILE A 157 63.12 57.50 12.19
N PHE A 158 63.35 57.54 13.51
CA PHE A 158 64.30 58.46 14.16
C PHE A 158 65.78 58.15 13.92
N SER A 159 66.14 56.93 13.50
CA SER A 159 67.51 56.52 13.17
C SER A 159 67.86 56.65 11.67
N SER A 160 66.99 57.28 10.88
CA SER A 160 67.21 57.48 9.44
C SER A 160 68.37 58.46 9.16
N LYS A 161 69.24 58.12 8.21
CA LYS A 161 70.44 58.93 7.85
C LYS A 161 70.16 59.94 6.74
N GLY A 162 69.01 60.63 6.81
CA GLY A 162 68.59 61.65 5.84
C GLY A 162 67.23 61.38 5.19
N ILE A 163 66.75 62.35 4.39
CA ILE A 163 65.37 62.37 3.85
C ILE A 163 65.06 61.17 2.92
N ALA A 164 66.04 60.71 2.13
CA ALA A 164 65.85 59.56 1.25
C ALA A 164 65.71 58.23 2.02
N ASP A 165 66.49 58.05 3.09
CA ASP A 165 66.42 56.88 3.97
C ASP A 165 65.12 56.90 4.80
N LEU A 166 64.72 58.08 5.28
CA LEU A 166 63.44 58.31 5.93
C LEU A 166 62.28 57.91 5.01
N LEU A 167 62.23 58.42 3.77
CA LEU A 167 61.15 58.13 2.81
C LEU A 167 61.02 56.63 2.53
N ASN A 168 62.14 55.92 2.32
CA ASN A 168 62.13 54.48 2.11
C ASN A 168 61.59 53.71 3.32
N ARG A 169 61.98 54.09 4.54
CA ARG A 169 61.52 53.46 5.78
C ARG A 169 60.03 53.72 6.03
N THR A 170 59.53 54.94 5.78
CA THR A 170 58.11 55.26 5.92
C THR A 170 57.25 54.52 4.90
N GLN A 171 57.73 54.37 3.65
CA GLN A 171 57.07 53.54 2.64
C GLN A 171 57.03 52.06 3.05
N TYR A 172 58.11 51.55 3.63
CA TYR A 172 58.16 50.17 4.12
C TYR A 172 57.15 49.91 5.24
N ILE A 173 57.07 50.81 6.23
CA ILE A 173 56.09 50.73 7.33
C ILE A 173 54.66 50.80 6.79
N SER A 174 54.39 51.71 5.84
CA SER A 174 53.05 51.83 5.23
C SER A 174 52.63 50.52 4.54
N ARG A 175 53.54 49.86 3.80
CA ARG A 175 53.26 48.57 3.16
C ARG A 175 52.94 47.45 4.17
N ILE A 176 53.59 47.45 5.33
CA ILE A 176 53.28 46.49 6.41
C ILE A 176 51.89 46.77 6.96
N MET A 177 51.56 48.03 7.26
CA MET A 177 50.24 48.40 7.79
C MET A 177 49.11 48.07 6.80
N ASP A 178 49.32 48.32 5.50
CA ASP A 178 48.36 47.96 4.45
C ASP A 178 48.17 46.44 4.36
N TYR A 179 49.25 45.68 4.49
CA TYR A 179 49.20 44.21 4.51
C TYR A 179 48.43 43.69 5.73
N ASP A 180 48.71 44.22 6.93
CA ASP A 180 48.06 43.81 8.17
C ASP A 180 46.56 44.16 8.15
N GLN A 181 46.18 45.34 7.64
CA GLN A 181 44.76 45.68 7.41
C GLN A 181 44.08 44.72 6.45
N LYS A 182 44.75 44.37 5.34
CA LYS A 182 44.23 43.38 4.39
C LYS A 182 44.04 42.02 5.04
N LYS A 183 44.99 41.56 5.88
CA LYS A 183 44.89 40.29 6.59
C LYS A 183 43.79 40.27 7.64
N LEU A 184 43.58 41.36 8.37
CA LEU A 184 42.45 41.50 9.29
C LEU A 184 41.10 41.46 8.56
N ALA A 185 41.01 42.10 7.38
CA ALA A 185 39.80 42.05 6.56
C ALA A 185 39.56 40.64 5.98
N GLU A 186 40.60 39.94 5.53
CA GLU A 186 40.52 38.54 5.11
C GLU A 186 40.07 37.63 6.25
N TYR A 187 40.59 37.85 7.47
CA TYR A 187 40.19 37.12 8.67
C TYR A 187 38.72 37.38 9.06
N ALA A 188 38.27 38.63 9.06
CA ALA A 188 36.88 38.95 9.36
C ALA A 188 35.91 38.25 8.39
N ARG A 189 36.25 38.22 7.09
CA ARG A 189 35.46 37.47 6.09
C ARG A 189 35.52 35.96 6.29
N SER A 190 36.65 35.40 6.73
CA SER A 190 36.76 33.96 6.99
C SER A 190 35.96 33.53 8.23
N VAL A 191 35.85 34.39 9.25
CA VAL A 191 34.96 34.20 10.39
C VAL A 191 33.50 34.14 9.93
N GLU A 192 33.04 35.14 9.20
CA GLU A 192 31.64 35.21 8.71
C GLU A 192 31.30 34.02 7.82
N ALA A 193 32.19 33.66 6.88
CA ALA A 193 31.99 32.50 6.01
C ALA A 193 31.91 31.17 6.79
N ALA A 194 32.70 31.01 7.86
CA ALA A 194 32.65 29.82 8.71
C ALA A 194 31.36 29.75 9.54
N GLU A 195 30.87 30.89 10.05
CA GLU A 195 29.59 30.97 10.76
C GLU A 195 28.40 30.62 9.85
N ASP A 196 28.37 31.18 8.64
CA ASP A 196 27.35 30.87 7.63
C ASP A 196 27.37 29.38 7.24
N ALA A 197 28.57 28.84 6.99
CA ALA A 197 28.74 27.42 6.66
C ALA A 197 28.27 26.51 7.79
N LYS A 198 28.57 26.86 9.05
CA LYS A 198 28.10 26.12 10.22
C LYS A 198 26.58 26.13 10.34
N LYS A 199 25.95 27.30 10.13
CA LYS A 199 24.49 27.41 10.18
C LYS A 199 23.83 26.57 9.08
N LEU A 200 24.32 26.64 7.85
CA LEU A 200 23.81 25.83 6.73
C LEU A 200 23.98 24.32 7.00
N LEU A 201 25.08 23.92 7.64
CA LEU A 201 25.31 22.55 8.05
C LEU A 201 24.32 22.07 9.12
N GLU A 202 24.06 22.90 10.14
CA GLU A 202 23.06 22.62 11.19
C GLU A 202 21.64 22.50 10.60
N GLU A 203 21.25 23.40 9.70
CA GLU A 203 19.97 23.33 8.98
C GLU A 203 19.87 22.08 8.11
N SER A 204 20.96 21.69 7.45
CA SER A 204 20.99 20.48 6.61
C SER A 204 20.87 19.20 7.45
N LYS A 205 21.53 19.14 8.61
CA LYS A 205 21.38 18.02 9.57
C LYS A 205 19.96 17.92 10.10
N ALA A 206 19.32 19.04 10.44
CA ALA A 206 17.94 19.04 10.89
C ALA A 206 16.97 18.52 9.81
N LYS A 207 17.17 18.91 8.54
CA LYS A 207 16.39 18.40 7.42
C LYS A 207 16.63 16.90 7.16
N LEU A 208 17.86 16.44 7.33
CA LEU A 208 18.19 15.01 7.24
C LEU A 208 17.43 14.22 8.32
N ASP A 209 17.45 14.68 9.56
CA ASP A 209 16.72 14.04 10.66
C ASP A 209 15.19 13.98 10.38
N GLU A 210 14.62 15.05 9.80
CA GLU A 210 13.22 15.08 9.39
C GLU A 210 12.92 14.03 8.31
N LYS A 211 13.77 13.93 7.29
CA LYS A 211 13.63 12.92 6.23
C LYS A 211 13.77 11.49 6.72
N GLN A 212 14.67 11.25 7.68
CA GLN A 212 14.84 9.93 8.28
C GLN A 212 13.57 9.51 9.05
N ARG A 213 12.92 10.45 9.76
CA ARG A 213 11.62 10.18 10.41
C ARG A 213 10.51 9.92 9.40
N GLU A 214 10.45 10.72 8.34
CA GLU A 214 9.49 10.51 7.26
C GLU A 214 9.66 9.12 6.63
N LEU A 215 10.91 8.67 6.44
CA LEU A 215 11.20 7.33 5.95
C LEU A 215 10.74 6.23 6.93
N GLU A 216 10.97 6.40 8.24
CA GLU A 216 10.49 5.47 9.27
C GLU A 216 8.95 5.37 9.26
N ASP A 217 8.26 6.50 9.17
CA ASP A 217 6.79 6.55 9.10
C ASP A 217 6.27 5.86 7.82
N GLN A 218 6.91 6.09 6.68
CA GLN A 218 6.57 5.43 5.41
C GLN A 218 6.79 3.91 5.45
N GLN A 219 7.87 3.45 6.10
CA GLN A 219 8.13 2.02 6.28
C GLN A 219 7.07 1.37 7.18
N ALA A 220 6.66 2.05 8.25
CA ALA A 220 5.58 1.56 9.10
C ALA A 220 4.24 1.48 8.35
N GLU A 221 3.92 2.49 7.54
CA GLU A 221 2.73 2.48 6.68
C GLU A 221 2.77 1.33 5.65
N GLN A 222 3.94 1.08 5.06
CA GLN A 222 4.13 -0.04 4.15
C GLN A 222 3.86 -1.39 4.84
N GLU A 223 4.44 -1.61 6.03
CA GLU A 223 4.26 -2.84 6.79
C GLU A 223 2.79 -3.08 7.17
N GLU A 224 2.05 -2.01 7.54
CA GLU A 224 0.62 -2.07 7.82
C GLU A 224 -0.17 -2.52 6.58
N LYS A 225 0.08 -1.90 5.42
CA LYS A 225 -0.58 -2.27 4.16
C LYS A 225 -0.26 -3.69 3.69
N GLU A 226 0.98 -4.13 3.88
CA GLU A 226 1.38 -5.52 3.57
C GLU A 226 0.66 -6.54 4.47
N SER A 227 0.48 -6.21 5.76
CA SER A 227 -0.30 -7.03 6.69
C SER A 227 -1.77 -7.12 6.25
N ASP A 228 -2.39 -6.00 5.88
CA ASP A 228 -3.80 -5.96 5.47
C ASP A 228 -4.07 -6.83 4.22
N MET A 229 -3.12 -6.93 3.28
CA MET A 229 -3.25 -7.84 2.13
C MET A 229 -3.10 -9.32 2.48
N SER A 230 -2.41 -9.64 3.57
CA SER A 230 -2.14 -11.02 3.98
C SER A 230 -3.23 -11.61 4.89
N THR A 231 -4.20 -10.82 5.34
CA THR A 231 -5.23 -11.22 6.31
C THR A 231 -6.54 -11.61 5.64
#